data_AF-A0ABD4S766-F1
#
_entry.id   AF-A0ABD4S766-F1
#
_cell.length_a   1.000
_cell.length_b   1.000
_cell.length_c   1.000
_cell.angle_alpha   90.00
_cell.angle_beta   90.00
_cell.angle_gamma   90.00
#
_symmetry.space_group_name_H-M   'P 1'
#
loop_
_entity.id
_entity.type
_entity.pdbx_description
1 polymer ?
#
loop_
_entity_poly.entity_id
_entity_poly.type
_entity_poly.pdbx_seq_one_letter_code
_entity_poly.pdbx_strand_id
1 'polypeptide(L)'
;MKNITEQLKETIVEELYDIETNEGCHEDYIEDYEAEVDFYLSNVLSDTYEVYVKEYCSNEHDISISNEQTFEIIDDLIDKIKDNN
;
A
#
# COMPACT_ATOMS: atom_id res chain seq x y z
N MET A 1 11.52 -14.63 -12.59
CA MET A 1 10.15 -14.21 -12.23
C MET A 1 9.59 -13.42 -13.39
N LYS A 2 8.29 -13.48 -13.65
CA LYS A 2 7.66 -12.53 -14.57
C LYS A 2 7.51 -11.23 -13.79
N ASN A 3 8.02 -10.13 -14.33
CA ASN A 3 7.72 -8.83 -13.76
C ASN A 3 6.23 -8.55 -13.99
N ILE A 4 5.56 -8.01 -12.98
CA ILE A 4 4.26 -7.37 -13.18
C ILE A 4 4.46 -6.25 -14.21
N THR A 5 3.46 -5.96 -15.03
CA THR A 5 3.58 -4.84 -15.95
C THR A 5 3.57 -3.54 -15.16
N GLU A 6 4.34 -2.54 -15.58
CA GLU A 6 4.33 -1.21 -14.94
C GLU A 6 2.91 -0.65 -14.82
N GLN A 7 2.09 -0.81 -15.85
CA GLN A 7 0.69 -0.39 -15.81
C GLN A 7 -0.13 -1.09 -14.69
N LEU A 8 0.15 -2.37 -14.42
CA LEU A 8 -0.56 -3.10 -13.35
C LEU A 8 -0.06 -2.64 -11.98
N LYS A 9 1.25 -2.38 -11.87
CA LYS A 9 1.85 -1.81 -10.65
C LYS A 9 1.23 -0.45 -10.33
N GLU A 10 1.14 0.44 -11.31
CA GLU A 10 0.50 1.75 -11.17
C GLU A 10 -0.97 1.63 -10.72
N THR A 11 -1.74 0.71 -11.32
CA THR A 11 -3.12 0.43 -10.89
C THR A 11 -3.19 -0.03 -9.43
N ILE A 12 -2.31 -0.96 -9.02
CA ILE A 12 -2.27 -1.44 -7.63
C ILE A 12 -1.92 -0.29 -6.66
N VAL A 13 -0.97 0.58 -7.01
CA VAL A 13 -0.59 1.73 -6.20
C VAL A 13 -1.76 2.72 -6.06
N GLU A 14 -2.51 2.98 -7.12
CA GLU A 14 -3.70 3.84 -7.08
C GLU A 14 -4.80 3.25 -6.19
N GLU A 15 -5.08 1.96 -6.32
CA GLU A 15 -6.08 1.27 -5.51
C GLU A 15 -5.71 1.27 -4.02
N LEU A 16 -4.45 0.97 -3.70
CA LEU A 16 -3.95 1.02 -2.32
C LEU A 16 -4.01 2.45 -1.78
N TYR A 17 -3.63 3.46 -2.57
CA TYR A 17 -3.71 4.86 -2.15
C TYR A 17 -5.13 5.26 -1.75
N ASP A 18 -6.13 4.89 -2.56
CA ASP A 18 -7.54 5.22 -2.27
C ASP A 18 -8.04 4.51 -1.01
N ILE A 19 -7.54 3.30 -0.72
CA ILE A 19 -7.85 2.57 0.51
C ILE A 19 -7.20 3.24 1.71
N GLU A 20 -5.90 3.50 1.63
CA GLU A 20 -5.11 3.97 2.76
C GLU A 20 -5.39 5.42 3.14
N THR A 21 -5.68 6.28 2.18
CA THR A 21 -6.00 7.69 2.46
C THR A 21 -7.45 7.92 2.85
N ASN A 22 -8.27 6.86 2.87
CA ASN A 22 -9.62 6.94 3.41
C ASN A 22 -9.58 6.90 4.94
N GLU A 23 -9.50 8.07 5.56
CA GLU A 23 -9.49 8.25 7.03
C GLU A 23 -10.64 7.53 7.74
N GLY A 24 -11.80 7.35 7.09
CA GLY A 24 -12.94 6.63 7.66
C GLY A 24 -12.73 5.13 7.83
N CYS A 25 -11.65 4.58 7.28
CA CYS A 25 -11.23 3.19 7.44
C CYS A 25 -10.22 2.98 8.58
N HIS A 26 -9.65 4.05 9.13
CA HIS A 26 -8.70 3.96 10.23
C HIS A 26 -9.42 4.01 11.58
N GLU A 27 -8.99 3.17 12.52
CA GLU A 27 -9.52 3.19 13.89
C GLU A 27 -8.85 4.25 14.77
N ASP A 28 -7.62 4.61 14.45
CA ASP A 28 -6.82 5.62 15.15
C ASP A 28 -7.02 7.03 14.56
N TYR A 29 -6.42 8.02 15.22
CA TYR A 29 -6.38 9.39 14.73
C TYR A 29 -4.99 9.75 14.20
N ILE A 30 -4.95 10.55 13.13
CA ILE A 30 -3.70 11.00 12.51
C ILE A 30 -2.77 11.72 13.51
N GLU A 31 -3.33 12.43 14.49
CA GLU A 31 -2.56 13.15 15.51
C GLU A 31 -1.80 12.25 16.49
N ASP A 32 -2.12 10.96 16.53
CA ASP A 32 -1.43 9.97 17.37
C ASP A 32 -0.09 9.52 16.74
N TYR A 33 0.17 9.88 15.48
CA TYR A 33 1.35 9.48 14.72
C TYR A 33 2.34 10.64 14.53
N GLU A 34 3.64 10.34 14.54
CA GLU A 34 4.68 11.35 14.31
C GLU A 34 4.73 11.82 12.85
N ALA A 35 4.39 10.92 11.91
CA ALA A 35 4.28 11.23 10.49
C ALA A 35 2.93 10.72 9.94
N GLU A 36 2.30 11.54 9.12
CA GLU A 36 1.02 11.24 8.47
C GLU A 36 1.05 9.98 7.59
N VAL A 37 2.18 9.72 6.93
CA VAL A 37 2.36 8.48 6.17
C VAL A 37 2.30 7.23 7.06
N ASP A 38 2.78 7.33 8.31
CA ASP A 38 2.74 6.20 9.25
C ASP A 38 1.30 5.91 9.67
N PHE A 39 0.46 6.95 9.81
CA PHE A 39 -0.97 6.81 10.01
C PHE A 39 -1.64 6.15 8.80
N TYR A 40 -1.43 6.64 7.58
CA TYR A 40 -2.09 6.07 6.40
C TYR A 40 -1.68 4.63 6.11
N LEU A 41 -0.47 4.20 6.49
CA LEU A 41 -0.05 2.79 6.38
C LEU A 41 -0.41 1.93 7.61
N SER A 42 -1.12 2.49 8.61
CA SER A 42 -1.47 1.78 9.85
C SER A 42 -2.70 0.87 9.73
N ASN A 43 -3.47 0.99 8.64
CA ASN A 43 -4.73 0.28 8.42
C ASN A 43 -4.59 -1.26 8.38
N VAL A 44 -3.36 -1.76 8.23
CA VAL A 44 -3.12 -3.19 8.03
C VAL A 44 -3.39 -3.99 9.30
N LEU A 45 -4.39 -4.87 9.23
CA LEU A 45 -4.63 -5.91 10.23
C LEU A 45 -3.63 -7.08 10.14
N SER A 46 -2.79 -7.10 9.09
CA SER A 46 -1.79 -8.13 8.83
C SER A 46 -0.50 -7.89 9.63
N ASP A 47 0.31 -8.95 9.80
CA ASP A 47 1.56 -8.90 10.57
C ASP A 47 2.52 -7.77 10.14
N THR A 48 2.55 -7.44 8.84
CA THR A 48 3.30 -6.32 8.27
C THR A 48 2.62 -5.79 7.00
N TYR A 49 2.91 -4.54 6.63
CA TYR A 49 2.43 -3.94 5.37
C TYR A 49 2.93 -4.71 4.12
N GLU A 50 4.15 -5.28 4.17
CA GLU A 50 4.68 -6.17 3.12
C GLU A 50 3.79 -7.40 2.89
N VAL A 51 3.32 -8.03 3.97
CA VAL A 51 2.42 -9.18 3.89
C VAL A 51 1.08 -8.75 3.30
N TYR A 52 0.54 -7.62 3.76
CA TYR A 52 -0.71 -7.07 3.25
C TYR A 52 -0.69 -6.83 1.74
N VAL A 53 0.34 -6.16 1.20
CA VAL A 53 0.46 -5.91 -0.25
C VAL A 53 0.49 -7.21 -1.05
N LYS A 54 1.21 -8.23 -0.56
CA LYS A 54 1.26 -9.54 -1.21
C LYS A 54 -0.08 -10.26 -1.19
N GLU A 55 -0.79 -10.20 -0.06
CA GLU A 55 -2.13 -10.78 0.07
C GLU A 55 -3.11 -10.06 -0.86
N TYR A 56 -3.08 -8.73 -0.89
CA TYR A 56 -3.89 -7.92 -1.80
C TYR A 56 -3.65 -8.30 -3.26
N CYS A 57 -2.38 -8.33 -3.70
CA CYS A 57 -2.02 -8.70 -5.07
C CYS A 57 -2.47 -10.13 -5.41
N SER A 58 -2.34 -11.08 -4.47
CA SER A 58 -2.74 -12.46 -4.70
C SER A 58 -4.26 -12.63 -4.76
N ASN A 59 -5.02 -11.86 -3.98
CA ASN A 59 -6.47 -12.03 -3.85
C ASN A 59 -7.23 -11.25 -4.92
N GLU A 60 -6.85 -9.99 -5.17
CA GLU A 60 -7.60 -9.08 -6.05
C GLU A 60 -7.15 -9.19 -7.51
N HIS A 61 -5.84 -9.41 -7.72
CA HIS A 61 -5.25 -9.42 -9.07
C HIS A 61 -4.83 -10.82 -9.55
N ASP A 62 -4.95 -11.85 -8.70
CA ASP A 62 -4.53 -13.24 -8.98
C ASP A 62 -3.07 -13.33 -9.46
N ILE A 63 -2.18 -12.52 -8.84
CA ILE A 63 -0.75 -12.49 -9.14
C ILE A 63 0.10 -12.81 -7.91
N SER A 64 1.28 -13.39 -8.17
CA SER A 64 2.33 -13.53 -7.16
C SER A 64 3.49 -12.62 -7.51
N ILE A 65 3.88 -11.78 -6.56
CA ILE A 65 4.98 -10.81 -6.69
C ILE A 65 6.15 -11.20 -5.79
N SER A 66 7.37 -10.83 -6.19
CA SER A 66 8.55 -10.99 -5.35
C SER A 66 8.58 -9.95 -4.22
N ASN A 67 9.45 -10.14 -3.22
CA ASN A 67 9.67 -9.14 -2.17
C ASN A 67 10.16 -7.81 -2.77
N GLU A 68 11.05 -7.86 -3.77
CA GLU A 68 11.56 -6.67 -4.44
C GLU A 68 10.43 -5.84 -5.06
N GLN A 69 9.52 -6.49 -5.79
CA GLN A 69 8.35 -5.83 -6.39
C GLN A 69 7.35 -5.34 -5.32
N THR A 70 7.26 -6.04 -4.20
CA THR A 70 6.43 -5.61 -3.07
C THR A 70 6.96 -4.29 -2.50
N PHE A 71 8.29 -4.20 -2.29
CA PHE A 71 8.90 -2.97 -1.80
C PHE A 71 8.81 -1.83 -2.81
N GLU A 72 8.95 -2.10 -4.11
CA GLU A 72 8.72 -1.07 -5.15
C GLU A 72 7.30 -0.51 -5.08
N ILE A 73 6.26 -1.34 -4.92
CA ILE A 73 4.88 -0.87 -4.76
C ILE A 73 4.73 -0.01 -3.50
N ILE A 74 5.34 -0.43 -2.39
CA ILE A 74 5.27 0.29 -1.11
C ILE A 74 5.97 1.65 -1.22
N ASP A 75 7.16 1.70 -1.82
CA ASP A 75 7.89 2.94 -2.02
C ASP A 75 7.10 3.90 -2.93
N ASP A 76 6.57 3.41 -4.05
CA ASP A 76 5.74 4.20 -4.97
C ASP A 76 4.46 4.74 -4.27
N LEU A 77 3.84 3.92 -3.41
CA LEU A 77 2.69 4.33 -2.61
C LEU A 77 3.05 5.40 -1.58
N ILE A 78 4.15 5.23 -0.85
CA ILE A 78 4.65 6.19 0.14
C ILE A 78 4.90 7.54 -0.53
N ASP A 79 5.58 7.55 -1.67
CA ASP A 79 5.86 8.76 -2.42
C ASP A 79 4.56 9.44 -2.87
N LYS A 80 3.59 8.65 -3.37
CA LYS A 80 2.27 9.18 -3.74
C LYS A 80 1.50 9.79 -2.57
N ILE A 81 1.53 9.17 -1.38
CA ILE A 81 0.90 9.70 -0.16
C ILE A 81 1.51 11.06 0.20
N LYS A 82 2.84 11.17 0.18
CA LYS A 82 3.57 12.41 0.50
C LYS A 82 3.39 13.51 -0.54
N ASP A 83 3.20 13.16 -1.81
CA ASP A 83 3.01 14.15 -2.88
C ASP A 83 1.61 14.77 -2.87
N ASN A 84 0.62 14.13 -2.22
CA ASN A 84 -0.78 14.53 -2.26
C ASN A 84 -1.33 15.04 -0.91
N ASN A 85 -0.56 14.97 0.18
CA ASN A 85 -0.90 15.52 1.51
C ASN A 85 0.23 16.43 2.02
#